data_AF-A0A3Q3GPH9-F1
#
_entry.id   AF-A0A3Q3GPH9-F1
#
_cell.length_a   1.000
_cell.length_b   1.000
_cell.length_c   1.000
_cell.angle_alpha   90.00
_cell.angle_beta   90.00
_cell.angle_gamma   90.00
#
_symmetry.space_group_name_H-M   'P 1'
#
loop_
_entity.id
_entity.type
_entity.pdbx_description
1 polymer ?
#
loop_
_entity_poly.entity_id
_entity_poly.type
_entity_poly.pdbx_seq_one_letter_code
_entity_poly.pdbx_strand_id
1 'polypeptide(L)'
;MLGQPLQLLQKPGVSQLSTALKVASTRLLQILAISTGTYADKLSPKVVQSLLDLLCSQLKNLLSQAGISLLAAGKDPEDNKQEDAADSEKKDFRALIRKQHTAELHLGDFLVFLRRVVSSKAIQSKMASPKWTEVLLNIAAQKCCSGVPLVGNLRTRLLALHVLEAVLPACEANMEDDQVTQVVERLFAKHSIQIKEKFRSSNSR
;
A
#
# COMPACT_ATOMS: atom_id res chain seq x y z
N MET A 1 24.37 -0.71 2.53
CA MET A 1 23.87 0.68 2.49
C MET A 1 22.66 0.80 3.42
N LEU A 2 22.93 1.04 4.70
CA LEU A 2 21.97 1.12 5.80
C LEU A 2 21.69 2.58 6.13
N GLY A 3 20.41 2.94 6.29
CA GLY A 3 19.95 4.03 7.16
C GLY A 3 20.26 5.45 6.71
N GLN A 4 19.27 6.11 6.09
CA GLN A 4 19.10 7.54 6.34
C GLN A 4 18.46 7.70 7.74
N PRO A 5 19.11 8.40 8.68
CA PRO A 5 18.42 8.90 9.86
C PRO A 5 17.47 10.00 9.37
N LEU A 6 16.18 9.79 9.60
CA LEU A 6 15.15 10.80 9.38
C LEU A 6 15.54 12.06 10.16
N GLN A 7 16.02 13.05 9.42
CA GLN A 7 16.27 14.38 9.95
C GLN A 7 14.99 14.89 10.59
N LEU A 8 15.13 15.15 11.87
CA LEU A 8 14.14 15.60 12.82
C LEU A 8 13.72 17.01 12.43
N LEU A 9 12.86 17.14 11.42
CA LEU A 9 12.30 18.44 11.04
C LEU A 9 11.29 18.85 12.12
N GLN A 10 11.80 19.68 13.03
CA GLN A 10 11.10 20.34 14.10
C GLN A 10 9.81 20.99 13.59
N LYS A 11 8.66 20.47 14.03
CA LYS A 11 7.40 21.23 14.09
C LYS A 11 7.03 21.40 15.57
N PRO A 12 7.06 22.61 16.13
CA PRO A 12 6.55 22.85 17.48
C PRO A 12 5.05 22.60 17.46
N GLY A 13 4.58 21.59 18.22
CA GLY A 13 3.13 21.34 18.38
C GLY A 13 2.71 19.87 18.46
N VAL A 14 3.58 18.90 18.15
CA VAL A 14 3.28 17.46 18.33
C VAL A 14 4.08 16.93 19.52
N SER A 15 3.42 16.30 20.48
CA SER A 15 4.07 15.71 21.67
C SER A 15 5.19 14.75 21.24
N GLN A 16 6.46 15.08 21.57
CA GLN A 16 7.64 14.28 21.22
C GLN A 16 7.52 12.84 21.70
N LEU A 17 6.88 12.63 22.85
CA LEU A 17 6.60 11.31 23.42
C LEU A 17 5.70 10.47 22.52
N SER A 18 4.64 11.06 21.96
CA SER A 18 3.71 10.36 21.04
C SER A 18 4.42 9.92 19.76
N THR A 19 5.30 10.77 19.22
CA THR A 19 6.12 10.43 18.05
C THR A 19 7.12 9.33 18.38
N ALA A 20 7.86 9.45 19.48
CA ALA A 20 8.83 8.44 19.92
C ALA A 20 8.16 7.08 20.17
N LEU A 21 7.01 7.07 20.84
CA LEU A 21 6.22 5.87 21.09
C LEU A 21 5.75 5.23 19.79
N LYS A 22 5.27 6.02 18.82
CA LYS A 22 4.86 5.50 17.51
C LYS A 22 6.03 4.86 16.75
N VAL A 23 7.21 5.48 16.79
CA VAL A 23 8.43 4.93 16.18
C VAL A 23 8.84 3.63 16.87
N ALA A 24 8.90 3.63 18.20
CA ALA A 24 9.27 2.45 18.99
C ALA A 24 8.29 1.28 18.77
N SER A 25 6.98 1.56 18.83
CA SER A 25 5.91 0.58 18.57
C SER A 25 6.01 0.00 17.15
N THR A 26 6.23 0.86 16.14
CA THR A 26 6.42 0.41 14.75
C THR A 26 7.65 -0.48 14.62
N ARG A 27 8.77 -0.10 15.24
CA ARG A 27 10.01 -0.88 15.18
C ARG A 27 9.87 -2.22 15.89
N LEU A 28 9.20 -2.25 17.05
CA LEU A 28 8.90 -3.47 17.77
C LEU A 28 8.04 -4.41 16.92
N LEU A 29 6.98 -3.90 16.30
CA LEU A 29 6.13 -4.68 15.39
C LEU A 29 6.94 -5.25 14.22
N GLN A 30 7.85 -4.47 13.63
CA GLN A 30 8.74 -4.95 12.57
C GLN A 30 9.63 -6.10 13.06
N ILE A 31 10.25 -5.97 14.24
CA ILE A 31 11.10 -7.03 14.82
C ILE A 31 10.27 -8.30 15.05
N LEU A 32 9.08 -8.17 15.63
CA LEU A 32 8.17 -9.29 15.87
C LEU A 32 7.80 -9.98 14.55
N ALA A 33 7.41 -9.24 13.53
CA ALA A 33 6.99 -9.81 12.25
C ALA A 33 8.12 -10.40 11.41
N ILE A 34 9.34 -9.86 11.44
CA ILE A 34 10.50 -10.55 10.85
C ILE A 34 10.79 -11.86 11.58
N SER A 35 10.77 -11.83 12.92
CA SER A 35 11.01 -13.03 13.74
C SER A 35 9.95 -14.09 13.49
N THR A 36 8.67 -13.70 13.46
CA THR A 36 7.57 -14.61 13.14
C THR A 36 7.64 -15.13 11.71
N GLY A 37 8.02 -14.31 10.73
CA GLY A 37 8.24 -14.78 9.36
C GLY A 37 9.37 -15.81 9.26
N THR A 38 10.43 -15.64 10.04
CA THR A 38 11.59 -16.55 10.08
C THR A 38 11.29 -17.87 10.80
N TYR A 39 10.52 -17.83 11.88
CA TYR A 39 10.23 -18.99 12.73
C TYR A 39 8.80 -19.49 12.61
N ALA A 40 8.08 -19.13 11.53
CA ALA A 40 6.66 -19.41 11.36
C ALA A 40 6.31 -20.90 11.57
N ASP A 41 7.18 -21.80 11.10
CA ASP A 41 7.00 -23.25 11.19
C ASP A 41 7.16 -23.82 12.62
N LYS A 42 7.77 -23.06 13.53
CA LYS A 42 8.00 -23.42 14.94
C LYS A 42 7.04 -22.73 15.89
N LEU A 43 6.30 -21.73 15.42
CA LEU A 43 5.35 -20.97 16.22
C LEU A 43 3.96 -21.59 16.12
N SER A 44 3.13 -21.34 17.13
CA SER A 44 1.74 -21.77 17.07
C SER A 44 1.01 -21.04 15.93
N PRO A 45 0.14 -21.72 15.16
CA PRO A 45 -0.60 -21.09 14.05
C PRO A 45 -1.44 -19.89 14.50
N LYS A 46 -1.89 -19.87 15.76
CA LYS A 46 -2.63 -18.75 16.35
C LYS A 46 -1.77 -17.50 16.46
N VAL A 47 -0.52 -17.61 16.94
CA VAL A 47 0.41 -16.47 17.07
C VAL A 47 0.74 -15.89 15.70
N VAL A 48 1.03 -16.77 14.73
CA VAL A 48 1.29 -16.36 13.34
C VAL A 48 0.08 -15.62 12.77
N GLN A 49 -1.13 -16.17 12.94
CA GLN A 49 -2.36 -15.57 12.44
C GLN A 49 -2.65 -14.20 13.08
N SER A 50 -2.55 -14.08 14.41
CA SER A 50 -2.79 -12.81 15.11
C SER A 50 -1.86 -11.70 14.62
N LEU A 51 -0.59 -12.03 14.36
CA LEU A 51 0.35 -11.06 13.83
C LEU A 51 0.03 -10.66 12.39
N LEU A 52 -0.34 -11.62 11.53
CA LEU A 52 -0.80 -11.30 10.18
C LEU A 52 -2.07 -10.45 10.19
N ASP A 53 -3.00 -10.68 11.10
CA ASP A 53 -4.21 -9.85 11.22
C ASP A 53 -3.90 -8.41 11.63
N LEU A 54 -2.89 -8.22 12.50
CA LEU A 54 -2.39 -6.91 12.87
C LEU A 54 -1.72 -6.20 11.68
N LEU A 55 -0.86 -6.91 10.93
CA LEU A 55 -0.21 -6.37 9.73
C LEU A 55 -1.23 -6.03 8.63
N CYS A 56 -2.27 -6.84 8.46
CA CYS A 56 -3.36 -6.59 7.51
C CYS A 56 -4.14 -5.33 7.90
N SER A 57 -4.43 -5.17 9.20
CA SER A 57 -5.09 -3.97 9.72
C SER A 57 -4.24 -2.72 9.50
N GLN A 58 -2.92 -2.82 9.70
CA GLN A 58 -2.00 -1.72 9.42
C GLN A 58 -1.96 -1.37 7.92
N LEU A 59 -1.95 -2.37 7.04
CA LEU A 59 -2.00 -2.16 5.59
C LEU A 59 -3.26 -1.40 5.18
N LYS A 60 -4.43 -1.82 5.68
CA LYS A 60 -5.72 -1.16 5.41
C LYS A 60 -5.75 0.27 5.91
N ASN A 61 -5.17 0.54 7.08
CA ASN A 61 -5.10 1.89 7.65
C ASN A 61 -4.17 2.81 6.84
N LEU A 62 -3.03 2.30 6.37
CA LEU A 62 -2.15 3.04 5.47
C LEU A 62 -2.83 3.31 4.12
N LEU A 63 -3.57 2.32 3.61
CA LEU A 63 -4.32 2.44 2.37
C LEU A 63 -5.44 3.48 2.47
N SER A 64 -6.21 3.49 3.56
CA SER A 64 -7.25 4.50 3.77
C SER A 64 -6.61 5.89 3.83
N GLN A 65 -5.51 6.06 4.57
CA GLN A 65 -4.78 7.33 4.64
C GLN A 65 -4.24 7.81 3.28
N ALA A 66 -3.76 6.90 2.44
CA ALA A 66 -3.31 7.21 1.09
C ALA A 66 -4.49 7.53 0.12
N GLY A 67 -5.67 6.95 0.36
CA GLY A 67 -6.87 7.09 -0.49
C GLY A 67 -7.81 8.26 -0.14
N ILE A 68 -7.65 8.93 1.01
CA ILE A 68 -8.58 9.98 1.50
C ILE A 68 -8.79 11.15 0.51
N SER A 69 -7.83 11.45 -0.37
CA SER A 69 -7.98 12.59 -1.30
C SER A 69 -9.00 12.37 -2.42
N LEU A 70 -9.36 11.13 -2.77
CA LEU A 70 -10.23 10.91 -3.93
C LEU A 70 -11.67 11.34 -3.67
N LEU A 71 -12.14 11.28 -2.41
CA LEU A 71 -13.46 11.77 -2.03
C LEU A 71 -13.52 13.30 -1.89
N ALA A 72 -12.39 13.95 -1.66
CA ALA A 72 -12.30 15.41 -1.58
C ALA A 72 -12.15 16.07 -2.95
N ALA A 73 -11.52 15.39 -3.92
CA ALA A 73 -11.32 15.89 -5.28
C ALA A 73 -12.49 15.58 -6.25
N GLY A 74 -13.45 14.74 -5.83
CA GLY A 74 -14.65 14.39 -6.62
C GLY A 74 -15.85 15.30 -6.43
N LYS A 75 -15.71 16.42 -5.71
CA LYS A 75 -16.67 17.53 -5.78
C LYS A 75 -16.18 18.49 -6.85
N ASP A 76 -16.71 18.33 -8.06
CA ASP A 76 -16.65 19.38 -9.08
C ASP A 76 -17.12 20.71 -8.44
N PRO A 77 -16.32 21.79 -8.51
CA PRO A 77 -16.80 23.12 -8.21
C PRO A 77 -17.49 23.64 -9.48
N GLU A 78 -18.65 23.09 -9.82
CA GLU A 78 -19.53 23.77 -10.76
C GLU A 78 -20.34 24.83 -9.99
N ASP A 79 -19.89 26.06 -10.21
CA ASP A 79 -20.68 27.29 -10.31
C ASP A 79 -21.34 27.80 -9.02
N ASN A 80 -20.63 28.68 -8.30
CA ASN A 80 -21.23 29.96 -7.96
C ASN A 80 -20.17 31.01 -7.62
N LYS A 81 -20.26 32.14 -8.32
CA LYS A 81 -19.59 33.41 -8.03
C LYS A 81 -19.77 33.79 -6.55
N GLN A 82 -18.68 33.92 -5.80
CA GLN A 82 -18.53 35.00 -4.82
C GLN A 82 -17.04 35.14 -4.43
N GLU A 83 -16.49 36.32 -4.66
CA GLU A 83 -15.14 36.72 -4.26
C GLU A 83 -15.04 36.81 -2.72
N ASP A 84 -13.81 36.68 -2.18
CA ASP A 84 -13.38 36.94 -0.78
C ASP A 84 -13.23 35.80 0.28
N ALA A 85 -13.08 34.52 -0.09
CA ALA A 85 -12.70 33.46 0.87
C ALA A 85 -11.59 32.48 0.42
N ALA A 86 -10.85 32.78 -0.65
CA ALA A 86 -10.09 31.78 -1.42
C ALA A 86 -8.69 31.38 -0.89
N ASP A 87 -8.19 31.97 0.20
CA ASP A 87 -6.78 31.76 0.62
C ASP A 87 -6.59 30.68 1.70
N SER A 88 -7.63 30.38 2.50
CA SER A 88 -7.58 29.28 3.50
C SER A 88 -7.69 27.90 2.84
N GLU A 89 -8.61 27.74 1.88
CA GLU A 89 -8.92 26.44 1.26
C GLU A 89 -7.78 25.90 0.39
N LYS A 90 -7.04 26.76 -0.31
CA LYS A 90 -5.86 26.37 -1.12
C LYS A 90 -4.69 25.87 -0.25
N LYS A 91 -4.56 26.41 0.97
CA LYS A 91 -3.52 26.02 1.94
C LYS A 91 -3.82 24.65 2.54
N ASP A 92 -5.10 24.39 2.83
CA ASP A 92 -5.58 23.11 3.35
C ASP A 92 -5.49 21.99 2.30
N PHE A 93 -5.83 22.27 1.04
CA PHE A 93 -5.65 21.33 -0.06
C PHE A 93 -4.17 20.92 -0.23
N ARG A 94 -3.26 21.90 -0.25
CA ARG A 94 -1.81 21.62 -0.38
C ARG A 94 -1.26 20.88 0.86
N ALA A 95 -1.85 21.07 2.03
CA ALA A 95 -1.50 20.29 3.22
C ALA A 95 -2.02 18.85 3.13
N LEU A 96 -3.21 18.64 2.56
CA LEU A 96 -3.81 17.33 2.33
C LEU A 96 -3.00 16.49 1.34
N ILE A 97 -2.57 17.08 0.21
CA ILE A 97 -1.71 16.43 -0.78
C ILE A 97 -0.35 16.03 -0.19
N ARG A 98 0.26 16.87 0.67
CA ARG A 98 1.51 16.50 1.36
C ARG A 98 1.31 15.37 2.37
N LYS A 99 0.20 15.38 3.13
CA LYS A 99 -0.13 14.29 4.06
C LYS A 99 -0.39 12.98 3.30
N GLN A 100 -1.05 13.05 2.16
CA GLN A 100 -1.28 11.91 1.27
C GLN A 100 0.02 11.35 0.71
N HIS A 101 0.91 12.20 0.19
CA HIS A 101 2.21 11.74 -0.30
C HIS A 101 3.01 11.03 0.80
N THR A 102 3.00 11.55 2.03
CA THR A 102 3.64 10.88 3.17
C THR A 102 2.97 9.52 3.48
N ALA A 103 1.64 9.42 3.38
CA ALA A 103 0.94 8.16 3.56
C ALA A 103 1.28 7.14 2.46
N GLU A 104 1.40 7.58 1.20
CA GLU A 104 1.85 6.72 0.09
C GLU A 104 3.29 6.23 0.27
N LEU A 105 4.19 7.08 0.81
CA LEU A 105 5.56 6.67 1.15
C LEU A 105 5.57 5.60 2.24
N HIS A 106 4.82 5.83 3.32
CA HIS A 106 4.70 4.84 4.39
C HIS A 106 4.05 3.53 3.92
N LEU A 107 3.09 3.60 3.00
CA LEU A 107 2.51 2.41 2.37
C LEU A 107 3.57 1.65 1.55
N GLY A 108 4.39 2.36 0.77
CA GLY A 108 5.51 1.79 0.03
C GLY A 108 6.52 1.10 0.93
N ASP A 109 6.95 1.77 2.01
CA ASP A 109 7.88 1.21 3.00
C ASP A 109 7.31 -0.04 3.68
N PHE A 110 6.02 0.00 4.02
CA PHE A 110 5.33 -1.15 4.60
C PHE A 110 5.26 -2.34 3.64
N LEU A 111 5.09 -2.12 2.33
CA LEU A 111 5.13 -3.19 1.33
C LEU A 111 6.55 -3.77 1.15
N VAL A 112 7.59 -2.93 1.20
CA VAL A 112 8.99 -3.41 1.23
C VAL A 112 9.22 -4.30 2.46
N PHE A 113 8.67 -3.89 3.60
CA PHE A 113 8.72 -4.68 4.81
C PHE A 113 7.96 -6.00 4.69
N LEU A 114 6.72 -6.00 4.16
CA LEU A 114 5.95 -7.22 3.95
C LEU A 114 6.68 -8.21 3.05
N ARG A 115 7.37 -7.73 2.01
CA ARG A 115 8.21 -8.58 1.14
C ARG A 115 9.25 -9.38 1.93
N ARG A 116 9.77 -8.83 3.03
CA ARG A 116 10.71 -9.53 3.92
C ARG A 116 10.01 -10.53 4.84
N VAL A 117 8.77 -10.26 5.22
CA VAL A 117 7.97 -11.13 6.11
C VAL A 117 7.46 -12.37 5.38
N VAL A 118 7.13 -12.26 4.09
CA VAL A 118 6.65 -13.38 3.24
C VAL A 118 7.78 -14.32 2.77
N SER A 119 8.81 -14.51 3.58
CA SER A 119 9.95 -15.39 3.27
C SER A 119 9.69 -16.87 3.56
N SER A 120 8.72 -17.19 4.43
CA SER A 120 8.34 -18.56 4.77
C SER A 120 7.05 -18.99 4.05
N LYS A 121 7.00 -20.25 3.63
CA LYS A 121 5.81 -20.88 3.01
C LYS A 121 4.59 -20.84 3.93
N ALA A 122 4.78 -20.97 5.24
CA ALA A 122 3.69 -20.88 6.21
C ALA A 122 3.02 -19.50 6.20
N ILE A 123 3.82 -18.43 6.06
CA ILE A 123 3.29 -17.07 5.94
C ILE A 123 2.59 -16.88 4.59
N GLN A 124 3.23 -17.32 3.51
CA GLN A 124 2.67 -17.21 2.16
C GLN A 124 1.29 -17.87 2.07
N SER A 125 1.15 -19.09 2.59
CA SER A 125 -0.13 -19.82 2.63
C SER A 125 -1.23 -19.09 3.42
N LYS A 126 -0.88 -18.40 4.52
CA LYS A 126 -1.86 -17.58 5.26
C LYS A 126 -2.22 -16.28 4.53
N MET A 127 -1.24 -15.66 3.88
CA MET A 127 -1.43 -14.45 3.10
C MET A 127 -2.05 -14.69 1.72
N ALA A 128 -2.14 -15.94 1.28
CA ALA A 128 -2.91 -16.37 0.11
C ALA A 128 -4.44 -16.26 0.30
N SER A 129 -4.91 -15.92 1.51
CA SER A 129 -6.33 -15.76 1.79
C SER A 129 -6.94 -14.53 1.09
N PRO A 130 -8.25 -14.56 0.74
CA PRO A 130 -8.95 -13.46 0.06
C PRO A 130 -8.78 -12.10 0.75
N LYS A 131 -8.76 -12.11 2.10
CA LYS A 131 -8.56 -10.91 2.92
C LYS A 131 -7.29 -10.13 2.57
N TRP A 132 -6.23 -10.84 2.19
CA TRP A 132 -4.93 -10.27 1.84
C TRP A 132 -4.82 -9.99 0.36
N THR A 133 -5.21 -10.94 -0.48
CA THR A 133 -5.11 -10.81 -1.94
C THR A 133 -5.98 -9.66 -2.44
N GLU A 134 -7.19 -9.46 -1.91
CA GLU A 134 -8.04 -8.32 -2.25
C GLU A 134 -7.40 -6.97 -1.91
N VAL A 135 -6.82 -6.84 -0.71
CA VAL A 135 -6.18 -5.58 -0.28
C VAL A 135 -4.97 -5.27 -1.15
N LEU A 136 -4.14 -6.27 -1.43
CA LEU A 136 -2.97 -6.09 -2.29
C LEU A 136 -3.38 -5.81 -3.75
N LEU A 137 -4.43 -6.46 -4.25
CA LEU A 137 -5.00 -6.20 -5.56
C LEU A 137 -5.59 -4.80 -5.65
N ASN A 138 -6.23 -4.28 -4.59
CA ASN A 138 -6.73 -2.91 -4.56
C ASN A 138 -5.60 -1.87 -4.58
N ILE A 139 -4.43 -2.21 -4.04
CA ILE A 139 -3.24 -1.35 -4.12
C ILE A 139 -2.64 -1.44 -5.53
N ALA A 140 -2.50 -2.64 -6.10
CA ALA A 140 -1.87 -2.86 -7.39
C ALA A 140 -2.74 -2.40 -8.58
N ALA A 141 -4.04 -2.72 -8.51
CA ALA A 141 -5.03 -2.43 -9.53
C ALA A 141 -5.71 -1.09 -9.25
N GLN A 142 -5.87 -0.29 -10.29
CA GLN A 142 -6.54 1.02 -10.26
C GLN A 142 -8.07 0.88 -10.20
N LYS A 143 -8.61 0.01 -9.34
CA LYS A 143 -10.06 -0.21 -9.25
C LYS A 143 -10.68 0.73 -8.22
N CYS A 144 -10.84 1.99 -8.63
CA CYS A 144 -11.97 2.80 -8.17
C CYS A 144 -13.03 2.81 -9.28
N CYS A 145 -14.31 2.87 -8.91
CA CYS A 145 -15.43 2.98 -9.87
C CYS A 145 -15.33 4.22 -10.77
N SER A 146 -14.41 5.15 -10.47
CA SER A 146 -14.11 6.38 -11.21
C SER A 146 -12.93 6.28 -12.19
N GLY A 147 -12.28 5.11 -12.34
CA GLY A 147 -11.12 4.94 -13.24
C GLY A 147 -9.82 5.59 -12.77
N VAL A 148 -9.82 6.26 -11.61
CA VAL A 148 -8.62 6.90 -11.03
C VAL A 148 -7.89 5.91 -10.09
N PRO A 149 -6.55 5.78 -10.18
CA PRO A 149 -5.77 4.95 -9.26
C PRO A 149 -5.94 5.37 -7.79
N LEU A 150 -6.29 4.42 -6.92
CA LEU A 150 -6.36 4.61 -5.46
C LEU A 150 -4.98 4.88 -4.83
N VAL A 151 -3.90 4.44 -5.50
CA VAL A 151 -2.51 4.78 -5.19
C VAL A 151 -1.86 5.26 -6.48
N GLY A 152 -1.49 6.54 -6.54
CA GLY A 152 -0.89 7.14 -7.75
C GLY A 152 0.55 6.67 -7.97
N ASN A 153 1.24 6.28 -6.90
CA ASN A 153 2.64 5.90 -6.92
C ASN A 153 2.89 4.53 -7.57
N LEU A 154 3.48 4.53 -8.77
CA LEU A 154 3.83 3.31 -9.50
C LEU A 154 4.75 2.37 -8.72
N ARG A 155 5.71 2.89 -7.95
CA ARG A 155 6.63 2.07 -7.14
C ARG A 155 5.85 1.30 -6.08
N THR A 156 4.93 1.95 -5.38
CA THR A 156 4.06 1.30 -4.37
C THR A 156 3.19 0.21 -5.00
N ARG A 157 2.64 0.47 -6.19
CA ARG A 157 1.87 -0.52 -6.95
C ARG A 157 2.69 -1.73 -7.35
N LEU A 158 3.91 -1.53 -7.88
CA LEU A 158 4.83 -2.61 -8.23
C LEU A 158 5.26 -3.41 -7.00
N LEU A 159 5.46 -2.76 -5.85
CA LEU A 159 5.75 -3.46 -4.60
C LEU A 159 4.58 -4.36 -4.16
N ALA A 160 3.34 -3.90 -4.29
CA ALA A 160 2.17 -4.72 -4.01
C ALA A 160 2.07 -5.93 -4.96
N LEU A 161 2.38 -5.73 -6.24
CA LEU A 161 2.48 -6.82 -7.22
C LEU A 161 3.55 -7.85 -6.84
N HIS A 162 4.75 -7.42 -6.43
CA HIS A 162 5.79 -8.36 -5.98
C HIS A 162 5.38 -9.15 -4.73
N VAL A 163 4.64 -8.54 -3.81
CA VAL A 163 4.13 -9.26 -2.63
C VAL A 163 3.05 -10.25 -3.05
N LEU A 164 2.16 -9.88 -3.99
CA LEU A 164 1.17 -10.79 -4.58
C LEU A 164 1.85 -11.99 -5.26
N GLU A 165 2.84 -11.75 -6.11
CA GLU A 165 3.61 -12.79 -6.78
C GLU A 165 4.23 -13.79 -5.79
N ALA A 166 4.67 -13.32 -4.61
CA ALA A 166 5.21 -14.21 -3.58
C ALA A 166 4.16 -15.07 -2.86
N VAL A 167 2.89 -14.64 -2.82
CA VAL A 167 1.81 -15.37 -2.12
C VAL A 167 0.91 -16.16 -3.06
N LEU A 168 0.83 -15.79 -4.34
CA LEU A 168 -0.01 -16.44 -5.35
C LEU A 168 0.33 -17.92 -5.55
N PRO A 169 1.59 -18.38 -5.63
CA PRO A 169 1.89 -19.81 -5.73
C PRO A 169 1.31 -20.63 -4.57
N ALA A 170 1.12 -20.02 -3.39
CA ALA A 170 0.46 -20.66 -2.26
C ALA A 170 -1.08 -20.61 -2.33
N CYS A 171 -1.67 -19.73 -3.16
CA CYS A 171 -3.07 -19.81 -3.59
C CYS A 171 -3.26 -20.99 -4.57
N GLU A 172 -2.34 -21.15 -5.54
CA GLU A 172 -2.44 -22.13 -6.63
C GLU A 172 -2.37 -23.59 -6.16
N ALA A 173 -1.68 -23.86 -5.05
CA ALA A 173 -1.72 -25.17 -4.40
C ALA A 173 -3.14 -25.65 -3.99
N ASN A 174 -4.14 -24.75 -4.04
CA ASN A 174 -5.56 -25.03 -3.77
C ASN A 174 -6.49 -24.65 -4.95
N MET A 175 -5.97 -24.29 -6.13
CA MET A 175 -6.77 -23.81 -7.27
C MET A 175 -6.53 -24.61 -8.55
N GLU A 176 -7.59 -24.87 -9.30
CA GLU A 176 -7.52 -25.42 -10.67
C GLU A 176 -6.76 -24.48 -11.62
N ASP A 177 -6.02 -25.09 -12.55
CA ASP A 177 -5.08 -24.50 -13.52
C ASP A 177 -5.68 -23.35 -14.37
N ASP A 178 -7.00 -23.35 -14.56
CA ASP A 178 -7.73 -22.31 -15.30
C ASP A 178 -7.76 -20.94 -14.61
N GLN A 179 -7.72 -20.89 -13.27
CA GLN A 179 -7.70 -19.63 -12.53
C GLN A 179 -6.33 -18.97 -12.52
N VAL A 180 -5.27 -19.79 -12.53
CA VAL A 180 -3.87 -19.36 -12.66
C VAL A 180 -3.67 -18.63 -13.97
N THR A 181 -4.15 -19.23 -15.06
CA THR A 181 -4.10 -18.67 -16.41
C THR A 181 -4.81 -17.31 -16.47
N GLN A 182 -5.98 -17.19 -15.82
CA GLN A 182 -6.73 -15.92 -15.78
C GLN A 182 -6.03 -14.80 -15.01
N VAL A 183 -5.30 -15.13 -13.94
CA VAL A 183 -4.51 -14.16 -13.16
C VAL A 183 -3.29 -13.71 -13.96
N VAL A 184 -2.59 -14.65 -14.59
CA VAL A 184 -1.43 -14.38 -15.46
C VAL A 184 -1.84 -13.53 -16.67
N GLU A 185 -2.93 -13.87 -17.35
CA GLU A 185 -3.43 -13.07 -18.47
C GLU A 185 -3.84 -11.66 -18.04
N ARG A 186 -4.50 -11.51 -16.88
CA ARG A 186 -4.86 -10.17 -16.36
C ARG A 186 -3.66 -9.34 -15.93
N LEU A 187 -2.58 -9.97 -15.49
CA LEU A 187 -1.30 -9.31 -15.18
C LEU A 187 -0.57 -8.91 -16.48
N PHE A 188 -0.47 -9.81 -17.45
CA PHE A 188 0.23 -9.57 -18.71
C PHE A 188 -0.52 -8.61 -19.65
N ALA A 189 -1.85 -8.70 -19.75
CA ALA A 189 -2.66 -7.74 -20.49
C ALA A 189 -2.47 -6.32 -19.94
N LYS A 190 -2.33 -6.17 -18.61
CA LYS A 190 -2.12 -4.87 -17.96
C LYS A 190 -0.72 -4.32 -18.15
N HIS A 191 0.33 -5.15 -18.14
CA HIS A 191 1.69 -4.70 -18.48
C HIS A 191 1.82 -4.34 -19.96
N SER A 192 1.16 -5.08 -20.86
CA SER A 192 1.14 -4.78 -22.30
C SER A 192 0.43 -3.46 -22.60
N ILE A 193 -0.71 -3.18 -21.95
CA ILE A 193 -1.44 -1.90 -22.11
C ILE A 193 -0.64 -0.72 -21.54
N GLN A 194 0.01 -0.85 -20.37
CA GLN A 194 0.84 0.23 -19.83
C GLN A 194 2.06 0.55 -20.69
N ILE A 195 2.69 -0.46 -21.32
CA ILE A 195 3.78 -0.23 -22.27
C ILE A 195 3.27 0.45 -23.54
N LYS A 196 2.09 0.05 -24.04
CA LYS A 196 1.46 0.63 -25.24
C LYS A 196 1.01 2.09 -25.04
N GLU A 197 0.48 2.43 -23.86
CA GLU A 197 0.12 3.80 -23.50
C GLU A 197 1.35 4.69 -23.30
N LYS A 198 2.42 4.15 -22.70
CA LYS A 198 3.68 4.88 -22.53
C LYS A 198 4.40 5.13 -23.86
N PHE A 199 4.28 4.20 -24.82
CA PHE A 199 4.77 4.38 -26.19
C PHE A 199 3.91 5.38 -26.97
N ARG A 200 2.57 5.32 -26.85
CA ARG A 200 1.66 6.28 -27.51
C ARG A 200 1.82 7.71 -26.99
N SER A 201 2.10 7.88 -25.69
CA SER A 201 2.35 9.19 -25.09
C SER A 201 3.75 9.76 -25.38
N SER A 202 4.74 8.90 -25.67
CA SER A 202 6.08 9.33 -26.10
C SER A 202 6.17 9.67 -27.59
N ASN A 203 5.25 9.15 -28.42
CA ASN A 203 5.25 9.38 -29.87
C ASN A 203 4.34 10.55 -30.32
N SER A 204 3.82 11.33 -29.37
CA SER A 204 2.92 12.47 -29.58
C SER A 204 3.50 13.80 -29.05
N ARG A 205 4.81 13.88 -28.88
CA ARG A 205 5.57 15.13 -28.68
C ARG A 205 6.56 15.31 -29.81
#